data_AF-A0A1E3HQ12-F1
#
_entry.id   AF-A0A1E3HQ12-F1
#
_cell.length_a   1.000
_cell.length_b   1.000
_cell.length_c   1.000
_cell.angle_alpha   90.00
_cell.angle_beta   90.00
_cell.angle_gamma   90.00
#
_symmetry.space_group_name_H-M   'P 1'
#
loop_
_entity.id
_entity.type
_entity.pdbx_description
1 polymer ?
#
loop_
_entity_poly.entity_id
_entity_poly.type
_entity_poly.pdbx_seq_one_letter_code
_entity_poly.pdbx_strand_id
1 'polypeptide(L)'
;MAQHREVAGAYWNHELSPTEDFIKYYNREKTLVRKDDIDGEGYAACRTYRRTGWAKRPGHDGLKDGFVYGISSVVTPPQHYRRGYATYMLSLLHLHLQPPSSIPSSLLPLKQDELVSGFKPGQADELPVALGSWLTSDVGSTFYSKCSLQEGRKAWVVNDSQNSGLKWAIKPTAPDFDEDKVEWIYRPDIESLSKELSTREKARLAEADVSKGAIWAEDPASTGALAFLPVKSTWYDPSCAPHPVGVRIKTGTPAEDPIVLFLTSFFPIGFEFLVTLISKLTPEYFPLALQAFDKAASDAGRERGFIWGLDPFSEIVEAWKNQPGREVEVKKRAEAKGGLMGTVYYGEEGQEGRMLDGQMWHWL
;
A
#
# COMPACT_ATOMS: atom_id res chain seq x y z
N MET A 1 -31.52 -18.19 5.71
CA MET A 1 -30.17 -18.24 5.09
C MET A 1 -30.08 -19.27 3.94
N ALA A 2 -31.15 -19.52 3.18
CA ALA A 2 -31.19 -20.58 2.15
C ALA A 2 -31.65 -20.10 0.76
N GLN A 3 -31.65 -18.79 0.48
CA GLN A 3 -32.24 -18.22 -0.75
C GLN A 3 -31.24 -17.41 -1.61
N HIS A 4 -29.92 -17.53 -1.37
CA HIS A 4 -28.89 -16.75 -2.06
C HIS A 4 -27.94 -17.58 -2.95
N ARG A 5 -28.33 -18.80 -3.35
CA ARG A 5 -27.41 -19.77 -4.01
C ARG A 5 -27.36 -19.72 -5.55
N GLU A 6 -27.95 -18.72 -6.20
CA GLU A 6 -27.99 -18.65 -7.68
C GLU A 6 -27.19 -17.50 -8.32
N VAL A 7 -26.34 -16.78 -7.58
CA VAL A 7 -25.72 -15.56 -8.12
C VAL A 7 -24.23 -15.44 -7.78
N ALA A 8 -23.35 -15.77 -8.74
CA ALA A 8 -22.33 -14.82 -9.23
C ALA A 8 -21.36 -15.42 -10.26
N GLY A 9 -20.92 -14.54 -11.17
CA GLY A 9 -19.65 -14.63 -11.89
C GLY A 9 -18.99 -13.25 -11.87
N ALA A 10 -17.66 -13.17 -11.96
CA ALA A 10 -16.94 -11.90 -12.07
C ALA A 10 -16.36 -11.74 -13.49
N TYR A 11 -16.57 -10.58 -14.12
CA TYR A 11 -16.09 -10.27 -15.48
C TYR A 11 -15.32 -8.94 -15.52
N TRP A 12 -14.51 -8.75 -16.57
CA TRP A 12 -13.51 -7.69 -16.71
C TRP A 12 -13.76 -6.87 -17.98
N ASN A 13 -13.89 -5.55 -17.86
CA ASN A 13 -13.93 -4.63 -19.00
C ASN A 13 -12.84 -3.55 -18.87
N HIS A 14 -12.24 -3.18 -20.01
CA HIS A 14 -11.21 -2.16 -20.14
C HIS A 14 -11.80 -0.86 -20.68
N GLU A 15 -11.51 0.31 -20.07
CA GLU A 15 -10.97 1.52 -20.74
C GLU A 15 -10.93 2.79 -19.85
N LEU A 16 -9.78 3.49 -19.88
CA LEU A 16 -9.50 4.95 -20.00
C LEU A 16 -8.19 5.39 -19.27
N SER A 17 -7.41 6.26 -19.94
CA SER A 17 -6.01 6.72 -19.65
C SER A 17 -5.94 7.93 -18.67
N PRO A 18 -4.77 8.47 -18.19
CA PRO A 18 -3.34 8.35 -18.61
C PRO A 18 -2.34 7.98 -17.47
N THR A 19 -1.12 7.45 -17.63
CA THR A 19 -0.14 7.20 -18.70
C THR A 19 -0.10 5.73 -19.13
N GLU A 20 0.18 5.47 -20.42
CA GLU A 20 -0.14 4.21 -21.11
C GLU A 20 0.57 2.95 -20.59
N ASP A 21 1.75 3.03 -19.96
CA ASP A 21 2.45 1.81 -19.53
C ASP A 21 2.14 1.38 -18.09
N PHE A 22 1.88 2.33 -17.18
CA PHE A 22 1.56 1.99 -15.79
C PHE A 22 0.14 1.45 -15.62
N ILE A 23 -0.83 2.09 -16.30
CA ILE A 23 -2.25 1.72 -16.20
C ILE A 23 -2.53 0.42 -16.97
N LYS A 24 -1.89 0.22 -18.13
CA LYS A 24 -2.22 -0.88 -19.04
C LYS A 24 -1.72 -2.26 -18.57
N TYR A 25 -0.63 -2.33 -17.82
CA TYR A 25 -0.02 -3.62 -17.45
C TYR A 25 -0.39 -4.13 -16.05
N TYR A 26 -0.81 -3.25 -15.13
CA TYR A 26 -0.96 -3.63 -13.72
C TYR A 26 -2.32 -3.30 -13.09
N ASN A 27 -3.11 -2.41 -13.68
CA ASN A 27 -4.45 -2.11 -13.20
C ASN A 27 -5.44 -3.04 -13.86
N ARG A 28 -6.03 -3.93 -13.08
CA ARG A 28 -7.16 -4.74 -13.54
C ARG A 28 -8.39 -4.34 -12.77
N GLU A 29 -9.37 -3.81 -13.48
CA GLU A 29 -10.69 -3.60 -12.94
C GLU A 29 -11.38 -4.94 -12.77
N LYS A 30 -12.12 -5.04 -11.67
CA LYS A 30 -12.77 -6.23 -11.21
C LYS A 30 -14.25 -5.97 -11.02
N THR A 31 -15.13 -6.61 -11.78
CA THR A 31 -16.57 -6.36 -11.69
C THR A 31 -17.34 -7.64 -11.35
N LEU A 32 -18.22 -7.55 -10.36
CA LEU A 32 -19.17 -8.61 -10.01
C LEU A 32 -20.41 -8.47 -10.91
N VAL A 33 -20.73 -9.53 -11.64
CA VAL A 33 -21.89 -9.60 -12.56
C VAL A 33 -22.68 -10.88 -12.30
N ARG A 34 -23.76 -11.07 -13.06
CA ARG A 34 -24.46 -12.35 -13.07
C ARG A 34 -23.69 -13.36 -13.92
N LYS A 35 -23.66 -14.61 -13.46
CA LYS A 35 -22.96 -15.71 -14.17
C LYS A 35 -23.56 -15.98 -15.55
N ASP A 36 -24.88 -15.85 -15.66
CA ASP A 36 -25.65 -16.07 -16.89
C ASP A 36 -25.79 -14.81 -17.76
N ASP A 37 -25.25 -13.67 -17.31
CA ASP A 37 -25.33 -12.37 -18.00
C ASP A 37 -24.08 -11.54 -17.71
N ILE A 38 -22.99 -11.92 -18.38
CA ILE A 38 -21.64 -11.40 -18.15
C ILE A 38 -21.44 -9.97 -18.64
N ASP A 39 -22.24 -9.57 -19.64
CA ASP A 39 -22.28 -8.23 -20.22
C ASP A 39 -23.38 -7.36 -19.57
N GLY A 40 -24.05 -7.91 -18.55
CA GLY A 40 -25.16 -7.29 -17.85
C GLY A 40 -24.75 -6.24 -16.82
N GLU A 41 -25.65 -6.01 -15.87
CA GLU A 41 -25.44 -5.01 -14.81
C GLU A 41 -24.31 -5.40 -13.85
N GLY A 42 -23.37 -4.48 -13.61
CA GLY A 42 -22.35 -4.62 -12.57
C GLY A 42 -22.92 -4.34 -11.18
N TYR A 43 -22.72 -5.26 -10.24
CA TYR A 43 -23.21 -5.16 -8.85
C TYR A 43 -22.21 -4.53 -7.89
N ALA A 44 -20.92 -4.71 -8.16
CA ALA A 44 -19.81 -4.13 -7.43
C ALA A 44 -18.57 -4.14 -8.31
N ALA A 45 -17.62 -3.24 -8.06
CA ALA A 45 -16.33 -3.29 -8.72
C ALA A 45 -15.18 -2.93 -7.78
N CYS A 46 -13.97 -3.37 -8.08
CA CYS A 46 -12.73 -2.92 -7.47
C CYS A 46 -11.57 -2.88 -8.46
N ARG A 47 -10.43 -2.32 -8.07
CA ARG A 47 -9.19 -2.37 -8.86
C ARG A 47 -8.13 -3.15 -8.11
N THR A 48 -7.44 -4.03 -8.82
CA THR A 48 -6.29 -4.78 -8.31
C THR A 48 -5.01 -4.31 -8.96
N TYR A 49 -3.96 -4.15 -8.17
CA TYR A 49 -2.63 -3.71 -8.58
C TYR A 49 -1.66 -4.83 -8.25
N ARG A 50 -1.15 -5.50 -9.27
CA ARG A 50 -0.21 -6.60 -9.09
C ARG A 50 1.20 -6.06 -8.89
N ARG A 51 1.89 -6.56 -7.86
CA ARG A 51 3.24 -6.16 -7.46
C ARG A 51 4.09 -7.40 -7.22
N THR A 52 5.41 -7.28 -7.35
CA THR A 52 6.33 -8.30 -6.85
C THR A 52 6.55 -8.09 -5.35
N GLY A 53 7.03 -9.13 -4.67
CA GLY A 53 7.33 -9.07 -3.25
C GLY A 53 7.92 -10.36 -2.74
N TRP A 54 8.10 -10.40 -1.42
CA TRP A 54 8.75 -11.51 -0.74
C TRP A 54 8.02 -11.86 0.55
N ALA A 55 8.16 -13.11 0.98
CA ALA A 55 7.72 -13.56 2.29
C ALA A 55 8.82 -14.35 3.01
N LYS A 56 9.02 -14.07 4.30
CA LYS A 56 9.80 -14.87 5.24
C LYS A 56 8.85 -15.65 6.13
N ARG A 57 9.07 -16.95 6.29
CA ARG A 57 8.21 -17.84 7.08
C ARG A 57 8.97 -18.46 8.25
N PRO A 58 8.29 -18.75 9.38
CA PRO A 58 8.89 -19.54 10.46
C PRO A 58 9.32 -20.92 9.95
N GLY A 59 10.49 -21.40 10.36
CA GLY A 59 10.98 -22.74 10.03
C GLY A 59 11.40 -22.95 8.56
N HIS A 60 11.46 -21.88 7.75
CA HIS A 60 11.98 -21.94 6.39
C HIS A 60 13.25 -21.09 6.26
N ASP A 61 14.27 -21.64 5.60
CA ASP A 61 15.47 -20.90 5.25
C ASP A 61 15.19 -20.02 4.02
N GLY A 62 15.47 -18.73 4.16
CA GLY A 62 15.41 -17.77 3.07
C GLY A 62 14.03 -17.12 2.82
N LEU A 63 13.98 -16.37 1.71
CA LEU A 63 12.80 -15.62 1.28
C LEU A 63 12.09 -16.34 0.14
N LYS A 64 10.76 -16.30 0.15
CA LYS A 64 9.91 -16.75 -0.95
C LYS A 64 9.52 -15.56 -1.81
N ASP A 65 9.96 -15.51 -3.06
CA ASP A 65 9.47 -14.54 -4.04
C ASP A 65 8.00 -14.85 -4.44
N GLY A 66 7.26 -13.82 -4.81
CA GLY A 66 5.89 -13.98 -5.29
C GLY A 66 5.20 -12.66 -5.60
N PHE A 67 3.87 -12.69 -5.67
CA PHE A 67 3.06 -11.52 -5.96
C PHE A 67 2.39 -10.95 -4.71
N VAL A 68 2.27 -9.63 -4.66
CA VAL A 68 1.48 -8.88 -3.68
C VAL A 68 0.43 -8.10 -4.45
N TYR A 69 -0.74 -7.89 -3.84
CA TYR A 69 -1.80 -7.11 -4.47
C TYR A 69 -2.25 -5.93 -3.62
N GLY A 70 -2.23 -4.74 -4.22
CA GLY A 70 -2.99 -3.59 -3.73
C GLY A 70 -4.42 -3.67 -4.24
N ILE A 71 -5.40 -3.50 -3.36
CA ILE A 71 -6.83 -3.44 -3.71
C ILE A 71 -7.34 -2.03 -3.43
N SER A 72 -7.97 -1.41 -4.41
CA SER A 72 -8.52 -0.05 -4.26
C SER A 72 -9.86 0.11 -4.98
N SER A 73 -10.45 1.30 -4.86
CA SER A 73 -11.61 1.72 -5.65
C SER A 73 -12.78 0.74 -5.54
N VAL A 74 -13.01 0.19 -4.35
CA VAL A 74 -14.15 -0.71 -4.10
C VAL A 74 -15.42 0.13 -4.15
N VAL A 75 -16.23 -0.09 -5.19
CA VAL A 75 -17.45 0.67 -5.44
C VAL A 75 -18.64 -0.28 -5.56
N THR A 76 -19.79 0.21 -5.18
CA THR A 76 -21.08 -0.45 -5.37
C THR A 76 -22.01 0.60 -5.97
N PRO A 77 -22.74 0.32 -7.05
CA PRO A 77 -23.72 1.26 -7.58
C PRO A 77 -24.78 1.60 -6.51
N PRO A 78 -25.28 2.85 -6.45
CA PRO A 78 -26.21 3.26 -5.39
C PRO A 78 -27.45 2.37 -5.24
N GLN A 79 -28.00 1.85 -6.34
CA GLN A 79 -29.15 0.94 -6.35
C GLN A 79 -28.87 -0.41 -5.66
N HIS A 80 -27.60 -0.76 -5.47
CA HIS A 80 -27.11 -2.01 -4.88
C HIS A 80 -26.51 -1.85 -3.49
N TYR A 81 -26.55 -0.64 -2.92
CA TYR A 81 -26.02 -0.40 -1.58
C TYR A 81 -26.67 -1.28 -0.52
N ARG A 82 -25.84 -1.69 0.47
CA ARG A 82 -26.22 -2.49 1.64
C ARG A 82 -26.77 -3.88 1.30
N ARG A 83 -26.58 -4.37 0.08
CA ARG A 83 -26.95 -5.73 -0.35
C ARG A 83 -25.82 -6.75 -0.22
N GLY A 84 -24.65 -6.34 0.26
CA GLY A 84 -23.51 -7.24 0.51
C GLY A 84 -22.63 -7.54 -0.71
N TYR A 85 -22.93 -6.98 -1.89
CA TYR A 85 -22.17 -7.27 -3.12
C TYR A 85 -20.69 -6.96 -3.03
N ALA A 86 -20.28 -5.83 -2.44
CA ALA A 86 -18.85 -5.53 -2.23
C ALA A 86 -18.16 -6.59 -1.36
N THR A 87 -18.79 -6.97 -0.23
CA THR A 87 -18.27 -8.01 0.67
C THR A 87 -18.13 -9.33 -0.06
N TYR A 88 -19.14 -9.73 -0.83
CA TYR A 88 -19.13 -10.98 -1.57
C TYR A 88 -18.12 -11.00 -2.71
N MET A 89 -18.03 -9.93 -3.51
CA MET A 89 -17.00 -9.77 -4.55
C MET A 89 -15.59 -9.91 -3.98
N LEU A 90 -15.30 -9.22 -2.87
CA LEU A 90 -13.98 -9.28 -2.25
C LEU A 90 -13.69 -10.64 -1.63
N SER A 91 -14.70 -11.27 -1.04
CA SER A 91 -14.68 -12.67 -0.61
C SER A 91 -14.28 -13.63 -1.74
N LEU A 92 -14.87 -13.49 -2.93
CA LEU A 92 -14.50 -14.28 -4.13
C LEU A 92 -13.08 -13.95 -4.62
N LEU A 93 -12.64 -12.70 -4.47
CA LEU A 93 -11.28 -12.30 -4.81
C LEU A 93 -10.24 -13.01 -3.92
N HIS A 94 -10.50 -13.18 -2.62
CA HIS A 94 -9.60 -13.98 -1.77
C HIS A 94 -9.45 -15.43 -2.27
N LEU A 95 -10.52 -16.05 -2.75
CA LEU A 95 -10.44 -17.42 -3.30
C LEU A 95 -9.56 -17.52 -4.55
N HIS A 96 -9.50 -16.46 -5.36
CA HIS A 96 -8.59 -16.39 -6.50
C HIS A 96 -7.14 -16.19 -6.07
N LEU A 97 -6.90 -15.28 -5.12
CA LEU A 97 -5.56 -14.89 -4.71
C LEU A 97 -4.88 -15.93 -3.80
N GLN A 98 -5.66 -16.79 -3.14
CA GLN A 98 -5.13 -17.82 -2.26
C GLN A 98 -4.61 -19.07 -3.00
N PRO A 99 -3.53 -19.69 -2.50
CA PRO A 99 -3.11 -20.98 -3.00
C PRO A 99 -4.22 -22.02 -2.77
N PRO A 100 -4.44 -22.97 -3.69
CA PRO A 100 -5.48 -23.99 -3.56
C PRO A 100 -5.43 -24.77 -2.24
N SER A 101 -4.23 -25.01 -1.70
CA SER A 101 -4.03 -25.71 -0.42
C SER A 101 -4.54 -24.94 0.81
N SER A 102 -4.82 -23.64 0.68
CA SER A 102 -5.31 -22.79 1.78
C SER A 102 -6.81 -22.50 1.69
N ILE A 103 -7.51 -23.21 0.80
CA ILE A 103 -8.95 -23.06 0.58
C ILE A 103 -9.63 -24.28 1.18
N PRO A 104 -10.54 -24.09 2.15
CA PRO A 104 -11.31 -25.19 2.73
C PRO A 104 -12.02 -26.00 1.64
N SER A 105 -12.05 -27.32 1.80
CA SER A 105 -12.67 -28.23 0.84
C SER A 105 -14.14 -27.90 0.55
N SER A 106 -14.85 -27.32 1.53
CA SER A 106 -16.24 -26.86 1.40
C SER A 106 -16.42 -25.69 0.43
N LEU A 107 -15.36 -24.92 0.15
CA LEU A 107 -15.38 -23.77 -0.76
C LEU A 107 -14.75 -24.07 -2.13
N LEU A 108 -14.15 -25.26 -2.32
CA LEU A 108 -13.59 -25.67 -3.60
C LEU A 108 -14.63 -25.73 -4.73
N PRO A 109 -15.87 -26.22 -4.52
CA PRO A 109 -16.91 -26.16 -5.56
C PRO A 109 -17.21 -24.72 -5.97
N LEU A 110 -17.27 -23.79 -5.02
CA LEU A 110 -17.46 -22.36 -5.29
C LEU A 110 -16.34 -21.81 -6.19
N LYS A 111 -15.09 -22.21 -5.90
CA LYS A 111 -13.92 -21.86 -6.71
C LYS A 111 -13.98 -22.41 -8.13
N GLN A 112 -14.63 -23.55 -8.36
CA GLN A 112 -14.76 -24.16 -9.67
C GLN A 112 -15.99 -23.65 -10.45
N ASP A 113 -17.10 -23.43 -9.75
CA ASP A 113 -18.41 -23.16 -10.36
C ASP A 113 -18.73 -21.66 -10.48
N GLU A 114 -18.42 -20.84 -9.47
CA GLU A 114 -18.72 -19.39 -9.48
C GLU A 114 -17.60 -18.57 -10.11
N LEU A 115 -16.39 -19.11 -10.14
CA LEU A 115 -15.29 -18.55 -10.92
C LEU A 115 -15.38 -19.09 -12.33
N VAL A 116 -16.45 -18.73 -13.04
CA VAL A 116 -16.48 -18.91 -14.49
C VAL A 116 -15.37 -18.03 -15.04
N SER A 117 -14.22 -18.65 -15.28
CA SER A 117 -13.07 -18.01 -15.87
C SER A 117 -13.48 -17.55 -17.27
N GLY A 118 -13.76 -16.25 -17.41
CA GLY A 118 -13.56 -15.56 -18.69
C GLY A 118 -12.10 -15.65 -19.17
N PHE A 119 -11.19 -16.14 -18.32
CA PHE A 119 -9.80 -16.44 -18.65
C PHE A 119 -9.68 -17.80 -19.32
N LYS A 120 -9.26 -17.81 -20.58
CA LYS A 120 -8.76 -19.05 -21.19
C LYS A 120 -7.40 -19.37 -20.58
N PRO A 121 -7.16 -20.62 -20.13
CA PRO A 121 -5.85 -21.03 -19.63
C PRO A 121 -4.74 -20.63 -20.61
N GLY A 122 -3.69 -19.97 -20.11
CA GLY A 122 -2.55 -19.51 -20.93
C GLY A 122 -2.66 -18.09 -21.51
N GLN A 123 -3.71 -17.32 -21.17
CA GLN A 123 -3.72 -15.87 -21.43
C GLN A 123 -2.94 -15.14 -20.33
N ALA A 124 -2.31 -13.99 -20.67
CA ALA A 124 -1.61 -13.10 -19.74
C ALA A 124 -2.47 -12.59 -18.57
N ASP A 125 -3.76 -12.92 -18.58
CA ASP A 125 -4.82 -12.42 -17.72
C ASP A 125 -5.11 -13.23 -16.45
N GLU A 126 -4.42 -14.35 -16.23
CA GLU A 126 -4.49 -15.05 -14.95
C GLU A 126 -3.99 -14.15 -13.79
N LEU A 127 -4.75 -14.11 -12.70
CA LEU A 127 -4.32 -13.52 -11.43
C LEU A 127 -3.49 -14.57 -10.69
N PRO A 128 -2.15 -14.51 -10.72
CA PRO A 128 -1.35 -15.47 -9.98
C PRO A 128 -1.63 -15.38 -8.48
N VAL A 129 -1.45 -16.51 -7.81
CA VAL A 129 -1.54 -16.63 -6.36
C VAL A 129 -0.65 -15.58 -5.69
N ALA A 130 -1.19 -14.95 -4.66
CA ALA A 130 -0.54 -13.90 -3.91
C ALA A 130 0.15 -14.45 -2.66
N LEU A 131 1.20 -13.77 -2.20
CA LEU A 131 1.77 -13.88 -0.86
C LEU A 131 0.86 -13.20 0.16
N GLY A 132 0.37 -12.01 -0.20
CA GLY A 132 -0.50 -11.19 0.62
C GLY A 132 -1.20 -10.13 -0.23
N SER A 133 -2.17 -9.44 0.36
CA SER A 133 -2.73 -8.23 -0.21
C SER A 133 -2.99 -7.19 0.86
N TRP A 134 -3.07 -5.94 0.41
CA TRP A 134 -3.41 -4.82 1.27
C TRP A 134 -4.48 -3.96 0.59
N LEU A 135 -5.21 -3.20 1.40
CA LEU A 135 -6.16 -2.19 0.93
C LEU A 135 -6.20 -1.01 1.88
N THR A 136 -6.68 0.11 1.37
CA THR A 136 -6.90 1.34 2.13
C THR A 136 -8.40 1.52 2.37
N SER A 137 -8.82 1.58 3.63
CA SER A 137 -10.21 1.64 4.05
C SER A 137 -10.62 3.05 4.49
N ASP A 138 -11.61 3.61 3.79
CA ASP A 138 -12.29 4.85 4.19
C ASP A 138 -13.61 4.60 4.93
N VAL A 139 -13.97 3.33 5.15
CA VAL A 139 -15.25 2.89 5.73
C VAL A 139 -15.09 2.21 7.09
N GLY A 140 -13.92 2.32 7.72
CA GLY A 140 -13.62 1.75 9.03
C GLY A 140 -12.70 0.54 8.99
N SER A 141 -12.13 0.24 10.15
CA SER A 141 -11.20 -0.87 10.39
C SER A 141 -11.84 -2.26 10.33
N THR A 142 -13.18 -2.32 10.48
CA THR A 142 -13.89 -3.60 10.65
C THR A 142 -14.68 -4.07 9.43
N PHE A 143 -14.85 -3.21 8.42
CA PHE A 143 -15.67 -3.55 7.25
C PHE A 143 -15.00 -4.66 6.43
N TYR A 144 -13.75 -4.44 6.02
CA TYR A 144 -13.03 -5.34 5.13
C TYR A 144 -12.53 -6.62 5.81
N SER A 145 -12.39 -6.63 7.14
CA SER A 145 -11.98 -7.85 7.86
C SER A 145 -13.02 -8.98 7.78
N LYS A 146 -14.28 -8.64 7.46
CA LYS A 146 -15.40 -9.57 7.29
C LYS A 146 -15.54 -10.11 5.86
N CYS A 147 -14.73 -9.65 4.92
CA CYS A 147 -14.79 -10.06 3.51
C CYS A 147 -14.10 -11.42 3.28
N SER A 148 -14.38 -12.41 4.13
CA SER A 148 -13.84 -13.77 4.02
C SER A 148 -15.00 -14.76 3.93
N LEU A 149 -14.85 -15.78 3.08
CA LEU A 149 -15.75 -16.93 3.02
C LEU A 149 -15.33 -18.06 3.96
N GLN A 150 -14.10 -18.00 4.48
CA GLN A 150 -13.56 -19.00 5.38
C GLN A 150 -13.98 -18.66 6.80
N GLU A 151 -14.63 -19.62 7.47
CA GLU A 151 -15.02 -19.49 8.86
C GLU A 151 -13.78 -19.26 9.74
N GLY A 152 -13.86 -18.29 10.66
CA GLY A 152 -12.76 -17.95 11.58
C GLY A 152 -11.60 -17.15 10.97
N ARG A 153 -11.37 -17.18 9.65
CA ARG A 153 -10.30 -16.40 9.01
C ARG A 153 -10.77 -15.00 8.65
N LYS A 154 -10.10 -13.98 9.19
CA LYS A 154 -10.31 -12.59 8.80
C LYS A 154 -9.66 -12.30 7.44
N ALA A 155 -10.28 -11.41 6.68
CA ALA A 155 -9.74 -10.86 5.44
C ALA A 155 -8.72 -9.75 5.76
N TRP A 156 -8.93 -8.51 5.30
CA TRP A 156 -7.99 -7.42 5.59
C TRP A 156 -8.15 -6.92 7.03
N VAL A 157 -7.12 -7.13 7.84
CA VAL A 157 -7.07 -6.69 9.25
C VAL A 157 -6.22 -5.43 9.35
N VAL A 158 -6.76 -4.42 10.02
CA VAL A 158 -6.04 -3.18 10.35
C VAL A 158 -5.14 -3.43 11.56
N ASN A 159 -3.86 -3.13 11.40
CA ASN A 159 -2.89 -3.11 12.50
C ASN A 159 -2.72 -1.66 12.98
N ASP A 160 -3.02 -1.39 14.25
CA ASP A 160 -2.96 -0.05 14.82
C ASP A 160 -1.54 0.55 14.80
N SER A 161 -0.49 -0.28 14.94
CA SER A 161 0.89 0.22 14.89
C SER A 161 1.28 0.74 13.50
N GLN A 162 0.71 0.15 12.43
CA GLN A 162 0.93 0.58 11.04
C GLN A 162 -0.07 1.66 10.59
N ASN A 163 -1.05 2.00 11.42
CA ASN A 163 -2.11 2.95 11.09
C ASN A 163 -2.08 4.20 11.95
N SER A 164 -0.98 4.40 12.66
CA SER A 164 -0.70 5.64 13.37
C SER A 164 -0.20 6.69 12.39
N GLY A 165 -0.76 7.89 12.51
CA GLY A 165 -0.34 9.09 11.81
C GLY A 165 0.43 10.01 12.75
N LEU A 166 1.46 10.66 12.22
CA LEU A 166 2.26 11.66 12.90
C LEU A 166 2.16 12.97 12.14
N LYS A 167 1.69 14.03 12.81
CA LYS A 167 1.61 15.39 12.30
C LYS A 167 2.58 16.29 13.04
N TRP A 168 3.17 17.25 12.32
CA TRP A 168 4.06 18.24 12.90
C TRP A 168 3.93 19.60 12.20
N ALA A 169 4.24 20.69 12.90
CA ALA A 169 4.34 22.02 12.30
C ALA A 169 5.61 22.13 11.47
N ILE A 170 5.55 22.72 10.28
CA ILE A 170 6.70 23.09 9.44
C ILE A 170 7.31 24.37 9.98
N LYS A 171 8.65 24.44 10.02
CA LYS A 171 9.38 25.66 10.38
C LYS A 171 9.98 26.32 9.14
N PRO A 172 10.28 27.63 9.20
CA PRO A 172 11.12 28.26 8.19
C PRO A 172 12.46 27.53 8.04
N THR A 173 13.03 27.58 6.85
CA THR A 173 14.36 27.02 6.57
C THR A 173 15.38 27.54 7.58
N ALA A 174 16.09 26.61 8.22
CA ALA A 174 17.11 26.95 9.19
C ALA A 174 18.30 27.64 8.50
N PRO A 175 18.83 28.76 9.05
CA PRO A 175 19.98 29.46 8.47
C PRO A 175 21.25 28.61 8.37
N ASP A 176 21.36 27.58 9.21
CA ASP A 176 22.48 26.63 9.32
C ASP A 176 22.22 25.30 8.59
N PHE A 177 21.20 25.24 7.72
CA PHE A 177 20.94 24.05 6.92
C PHE A 177 22.11 23.76 5.97
N ASP A 178 22.76 22.63 6.19
CA ASP A 178 23.91 22.17 5.41
C ASP A 178 23.45 21.40 4.16
N GLU A 179 23.15 22.15 3.09
CA GLU A 179 22.68 21.60 1.83
C GLU A 179 23.71 20.69 1.14
N ASP A 180 25.01 20.86 1.41
CA ASP A 180 26.07 20.03 0.82
C ASP A 180 26.01 18.57 1.32
N LYS A 181 25.49 18.35 2.53
CA LYS A 181 25.24 17.01 3.10
C LYS A 181 23.99 16.33 2.56
N VAL A 182 23.26 17.01 1.70
CA VAL A 182 22.00 16.54 1.15
C VAL A 182 22.12 16.30 -0.36
N GLU A 183 21.42 15.30 -0.86
CA GLU A 183 21.15 15.08 -2.28
C GLU A 183 19.62 15.08 -2.47
N TRP A 184 19.11 16.03 -3.25
CA TRP A 184 17.70 16.09 -3.59
C TRP A 184 17.36 15.03 -4.64
N ILE A 185 16.28 14.29 -4.40
CA ILE A 185 15.79 13.24 -5.30
C ILE A 185 14.66 13.82 -6.14
N TYR A 186 14.71 13.64 -7.46
CA TYR A 186 13.67 14.04 -8.39
C TYR A 186 13.01 12.84 -9.05
N ARG A 187 11.89 13.06 -9.75
CA ARG A 187 11.14 11.98 -10.42
C ARG A 187 11.99 11.07 -11.32
N PRO A 188 12.93 11.60 -12.14
CA PRO A 188 13.78 10.75 -12.98
C PRO A 188 14.66 9.77 -12.18
N ASP A 189 14.97 10.08 -10.92
CA ASP A 189 15.84 9.27 -10.07
C ASP A 189 15.11 8.07 -9.45
N ILE A 190 13.78 8.05 -9.48
CA ILE A 190 12.97 7.02 -8.80
C ILE A 190 13.24 5.62 -9.36
N GLU A 191 13.53 5.47 -10.65
CA GLU A 191 13.76 4.13 -11.23
C GLU A 191 15.05 3.51 -10.66
N SER A 192 16.16 4.25 -10.65
CA SER A 192 17.43 3.76 -10.09
C SER A 192 17.31 3.55 -8.58
N LEU A 193 16.67 4.50 -7.88
CA LEU A 193 16.44 4.43 -6.45
C LEU A 193 15.59 3.23 -6.03
N SER A 194 14.59 2.85 -6.83
CA SER A 194 13.70 1.74 -6.50
C SER A 194 14.45 0.40 -6.40
N LYS A 195 15.48 0.20 -7.23
CA LYS A 195 16.36 -0.99 -7.20
C LYS A 195 17.20 -1.04 -5.93
N GLU A 196 17.69 0.11 -5.48
CA GLU A 196 18.42 0.24 -4.22
C GLU A 196 17.51 -0.03 -3.02
N LEU A 197 16.34 0.62 -2.97
CA LEU A 197 15.34 0.42 -1.91
C LEU A 197 14.83 -1.03 -1.88
N SER A 198 14.68 -1.67 -3.03
CA SER A 198 14.36 -3.11 -3.17
C SER A 198 15.40 -3.99 -2.49
N THR A 199 16.69 -3.73 -2.71
CA THR A 199 17.79 -4.46 -2.06
C THR A 199 17.75 -4.28 -0.54
N ARG A 200 17.54 -3.05 -0.06
CA ARG A 200 17.46 -2.73 1.37
C ARG A 200 16.25 -3.39 2.03
N GLU A 201 15.08 -3.33 1.39
CA GLU A 201 13.84 -3.91 1.91
C GLU A 201 13.91 -5.44 1.96
N LYS A 202 14.52 -6.06 0.94
CA LYS A 202 14.77 -7.51 0.91
C LYS A 202 15.71 -7.94 2.04
N ALA A 203 16.79 -7.18 2.30
CA ALA A 203 17.70 -7.43 3.43
C ALA A 203 16.98 -7.27 4.78
N ARG A 204 16.20 -6.20 4.96
CA ARG A 204 15.39 -5.96 6.16
C ARG A 204 14.41 -7.09 6.43
N LEU A 205 13.75 -7.60 5.38
CA LEU A 205 12.87 -8.76 5.51
C LEU A 205 13.64 -10.03 5.90
N ALA A 206 14.83 -10.24 5.31
CA ALA A 206 15.67 -11.40 5.62
C ALA A 206 16.09 -11.44 7.10
N GLU A 207 16.23 -10.28 7.75
CA GLU A 207 16.59 -10.15 9.17
C GLU A 207 15.37 -10.14 10.11
N ALA A 208 14.15 -9.97 9.59
CA ALA A 208 12.96 -9.81 10.41
C ALA A 208 12.63 -11.03 11.29
N ASP A 209 12.18 -10.77 12.52
CA ASP A 209 11.75 -11.80 13.46
C ASP A 209 10.37 -12.37 13.10
N VAL A 210 10.35 -13.65 12.73
CA VAL A 210 9.15 -14.41 12.36
C VAL A 210 8.61 -15.26 13.51
N SER A 211 9.04 -15.03 14.76
CA SER A 211 8.55 -15.77 15.95
C SER A 211 7.03 -15.71 16.13
N LYS A 212 6.38 -14.63 15.64
CA LYS A 212 4.94 -14.38 15.72
C LYS A 212 4.18 -14.70 14.43
N GLY A 213 4.81 -15.37 13.47
CA GLY A 213 4.21 -15.70 12.17
C GLY A 213 4.99 -15.14 10.98
N ALA A 214 4.45 -15.35 9.79
CA ALA A 214 5.10 -14.93 8.55
C ALA A 214 5.17 -13.40 8.43
N ILE A 215 6.18 -12.92 7.73
CA ILE A 215 6.29 -11.50 7.36
C ILE A 215 6.45 -11.42 5.86
N TRP A 216 5.74 -10.49 5.23
CA TRP A 216 5.84 -10.26 3.79
C TRP A 216 6.01 -8.79 3.48
N ALA A 217 6.63 -8.48 2.34
CA ALA A 217 6.87 -7.13 1.88
C ALA A 217 6.55 -7.01 0.39
N GLU A 218 6.04 -5.84 -0.01
CA GLU A 218 5.98 -5.43 -1.41
C GLU A 218 7.36 -4.95 -1.85
N ASP A 219 7.74 -5.27 -3.08
CA ASP A 219 8.99 -4.81 -3.68
C ASP A 219 8.85 -3.36 -4.17
N PRO A 220 9.61 -2.39 -3.62
CA PRO A 220 9.61 -1.01 -4.08
C PRO A 220 10.00 -0.85 -5.56
N ALA A 221 10.76 -1.80 -6.13
CA ALA A 221 11.11 -1.84 -7.55
C ALA A 221 10.00 -2.38 -8.45
N SER A 222 8.86 -2.80 -7.88
CA SER A 222 7.67 -3.10 -8.66
C SER A 222 7.31 -1.90 -9.55
N THR A 223 7.07 -2.16 -10.84
CA THR A 223 6.87 -1.10 -11.85
C THR A 223 5.87 -0.05 -11.41
N GLY A 224 6.36 1.16 -11.15
CA GLY A 224 5.57 2.32 -10.75
C GLY A 224 5.00 2.28 -9.33
N ALA A 225 5.43 1.38 -8.44
CA ALA A 225 5.05 1.40 -7.03
C ALA A 225 5.48 2.72 -6.38
N LEU A 226 6.78 3.04 -6.40
CA LEU A 226 7.29 4.30 -5.85
C LEU A 226 6.96 5.53 -6.69
N ALA A 227 6.79 5.38 -8.01
CA ALA A 227 6.52 6.50 -8.90
C ALA A 227 5.06 6.98 -8.86
N PHE A 228 4.13 6.15 -8.38
CA PHE A 228 2.70 6.44 -8.44
C PHE A 228 2.34 7.76 -7.76
N LEU A 229 2.72 7.91 -6.49
CA LEU A 229 2.42 9.10 -5.70
C LEU A 229 3.06 10.38 -6.26
N PRO A 230 4.37 10.41 -6.60
CA PRO A 230 4.99 11.53 -7.31
C PRO A 230 4.37 11.88 -8.65
N VAL A 231 3.88 10.89 -9.41
CA VAL A 231 3.19 11.17 -10.69
C VAL A 231 1.81 11.77 -10.40
N LYS A 232 1.04 11.15 -9.50
CA LYS A 232 -0.32 11.58 -9.15
C LYS A 232 -0.34 12.97 -8.51
N SER A 233 0.68 13.37 -7.75
CA SER A 233 0.78 14.73 -7.20
C SER A 233 0.85 15.79 -8.29
N THR A 234 1.51 15.51 -9.43
CA THR A 234 1.62 16.47 -10.53
C THR A 234 0.30 16.77 -11.24
N TRP A 235 -0.71 15.90 -11.12
CA TRP A 235 -2.05 16.18 -11.65
C TRP A 235 -2.75 17.36 -10.96
N TYR A 236 -2.24 17.78 -9.80
CA TYR A 236 -2.78 18.86 -8.99
C TYR A 236 -1.82 20.06 -8.89
N ASP A 237 -0.68 20.02 -9.58
CA ASP A 237 0.29 21.10 -9.58
C ASP A 237 0.24 21.86 -10.92
N PRO A 238 -0.38 23.06 -10.96
CA PRO A 238 -0.50 23.84 -12.18
C PRO A 238 0.85 24.37 -12.68
N SER A 239 1.88 24.42 -11.83
CA SER A 239 3.19 24.97 -12.19
C SER A 239 3.98 24.04 -13.10
N CYS A 240 3.73 22.72 -13.02
CA CYS A 240 4.55 21.67 -13.63
C CYS A 240 6.06 21.79 -13.31
N ALA A 241 6.44 22.57 -12.29
CA ALA A 241 7.83 22.79 -11.95
C ALA A 241 8.45 21.50 -11.39
N PRO A 242 9.74 21.24 -11.67
CA PRO A 242 10.42 20.10 -11.09
C PRO A 242 10.59 20.32 -9.58
N HIS A 243 9.71 19.68 -8.80
CA HIS A 243 9.84 19.62 -7.35
C HIS A 243 10.62 18.38 -6.92
N PRO A 244 11.44 18.47 -5.85
CA PRO A 244 12.03 17.29 -5.25
C PRO A 244 10.91 16.37 -4.72
N VAL A 245 11.14 15.07 -4.86
CA VAL A 245 10.25 13.99 -4.39
C VAL A 245 10.89 13.17 -3.27
N GLY A 246 12.07 13.60 -2.83
CA GLY A 246 12.79 12.96 -1.75
C GLY A 246 14.11 13.65 -1.46
N VAL A 247 14.80 13.09 -0.47
CA VAL A 247 16.10 13.53 -0.02
C VAL A 247 16.93 12.31 0.39
N ARG A 248 18.21 12.32 0.04
CA ARG A 248 19.24 11.42 0.55
C ARG A 248 20.20 12.22 1.43
N ILE A 249 20.54 11.66 2.60
CA ILE A 249 21.50 12.26 3.53
C ILE A 249 22.85 11.54 3.36
N LYS A 250 23.90 12.30 3.05
CA LYS A 250 25.24 11.76 2.80
C LYS A 250 25.93 11.46 4.13
N THR A 251 26.15 10.17 4.39
CA THR A 251 26.87 9.67 5.58
C THR A 251 28.36 9.39 5.29
N GLY A 252 28.74 9.47 4.02
CA GLY A 252 30.05 9.02 3.52
C GLY A 252 30.06 7.56 3.08
N THR A 253 29.01 6.78 3.39
CA THR A 253 28.82 5.40 2.93
C THR A 253 27.48 5.28 2.21
N PRO A 254 27.43 5.31 0.86
CA PRO A 254 26.17 5.37 0.10
C PRO A 254 25.14 4.27 0.44
N ALA A 255 25.59 3.08 0.81
CA ALA A 255 24.71 1.97 1.21
C ALA A 255 24.00 2.19 2.57
N GLU A 256 24.54 3.07 3.41
CA GLU A 256 24.00 3.44 4.72
C GLU A 256 23.28 4.78 4.70
N ASP A 257 23.39 5.54 3.61
CA ASP A 257 22.74 6.85 3.49
C ASP A 257 21.23 6.75 3.72
N PRO A 258 20.67 7.50 4.69
CA PRO A 258 19.24 7.64 4.84
C PRO A 258 18.59 8.17 3.58
N ILE A 259 17.49 7.55 3.16
CA ILE A 259 16.68 7.99 2.03
C ILE A 259 15.26 8.22 2.54
N VAL A 260 14.72 9.40 2.23
CA VAL A 260 13.33 9.75 2.55
C VAL A 260 12.64 10.25 1.30
N LEU A 261 11.50 9.66 0.95
CA LEU A 261 10.65 10.15 -0.14
C LEU A 261 9.50 10.97 0.43
N PHE A 262 9.11 12.03 -0.27
CA PHE A 262 8.04 12.92 0.14
C PHE A 262 7.31 13.55 -1.04
N LEU A 263 6.15 14.13 -0.74
CA LEU A 263 5.37 14.97 -1.65
C LEU A 263 5.20 16.35 -1.02
N THR A 264 5.45 17.39 -1.81
CA THR A 264 5.21 18.78 -1.40
C THR A 264 3.75 19.19 -1.51
N SER A 265 2.89 18.38 -2.16
CA SER A 265 1.45 18.61 -2.30
C SER A 265 0.73 17.32 -2.68
N PHE A 266 -0.40 17.02 -2.05
CA PHE A 266 -1.24 15.90 -2.48
C PHE A 266 -2.72 16.03 -2.04
N PHE A 267 -3.50 16.72 -2.88
CA PHE A 267 -4.88 17.10 -2.58
C PHE A 267 -5.78 15.97 -2.01
N PRO A 268 -5.73 14.71 -2.50
CA PRO A 268 -6.60 13.65 -1.96
C PRO A 268 -6.40 13.34 -0.47
N ILE A 269 -5.22 13.62 0.09
CA ILE A 269 -4.91 13.40 1.52
C ILE A 269 -4.87 14.74 2.29
N GLY A 270 -4.73 15.86 1.57
CA GLY A 270 -4.80 17.22 2.11
C GLY A 270 -3.74 18.14 1.52
N PHE A 271 -3.60 19.33 2.10
CA PHE A 271 -2.59 20.33 1.70
C PHE A 271 -1.35 20.29 2.61
N GLU A 272 -1.02 19.13 3.16
CA GLU A 272 0.14 18.90 4.03
C GLU A 272 1.36 18.45 3.22
N PHE A 273 2.57 18.67 3.75
CA PHE A 273 3.79 18.03 3.26
C PHE A 273 3.78 16.55 3.67
N LEU A 274 3.89 15.62 2.74
CA LEU A 274 3.71 14.20 3.02
C LEU A 274 5.03 13.45 2.94
N VAL A 275 5.49 12.84 4.03
CA VAL A 275 6.58 11.86 3.94
C VAL A 275 5.99 10.50 3.61
N THR A 276 6.47 9.91 2.52
CA THR A 276 5.89 8.69 1.92
C THR A 276 6.67 7.42 2.22
N LEU A 277 7.99 7.53 2.37
CA LEU A 277 8.89 6.42 2.67
C LEU A 277 10.09 6.94 3.46
N ILE A 278 10.50 6.18 4.47
CA ILE A 278 11.73 6.35 5.25
C ILE A 278 12.53 5.05 5.14
N SER A 279 13.78 5.15 4.71
CA SER A 279 14.75 4.05 4.66
C SER A 279 16.02 4.44 5.42
N LYS A 280 16.39 3.64 6.42
CA LYS A 280 17.60 3.80 7.26
C LYS A 280 17.75 5.16 7.98
N LEU A 281 16.67 5.93 8.16
CA LEU A 281 16.76 7.16 8.95
C LEU A 281 16.83 6.85 10.44
N THR A 282 17.92 7.28 11.08
CA THR A 282 18.16 7.13 12.52
C THR A 282 17.96 8.47 13.23
N PRO A 283 17.83 8.48 14.58
CA PRO A 283 17.78 9.72 15.36
C PRO A 283 18.96 10.66 15.14
N GLU A 284 20.14 10.13 14.78
CA GLU A 284 21.35 10.92 14.50
C GLU A 284 21.18 11.82 13.27
N TYR A 285 20.67 11.27 12.16
CA TYR A 285 20.49 12.02 10.91
C TYR A 285 19.15 12.74 10.83
N PHE A 286 18.24 12.45 11.75
CA PHE A 286 16.89 13.00 11.76
C PHE A 286 16.83 14.54 11.80
N PRO A 287 17.64 15.26 12.60
CA PRO A 287 17.63 16.73 12.59
C PRO A 287 17.91 17.34 11.21
N LEU A 288 18.89 16.80 10.47
CA LEU A 288 19.23 17.25 9.12
C LEU A 288 18.10 16.90 8.13
N ALA A 289 17.51 15.71 8.24
CA ALA A 289 16.34 15.32 7.45
C ALA A 289 15.18 16.32 7.66
N LEU A 290 14.92 16.69 8.91
CA LEU A 290 13.84 17.58 9.28
C LEU A 290 14.07 19.01 8.76
N GLN A 291 15.31 19.50 8.76
CA GLN A 291 15.66 20.78 8.11
C GLN A 291 15.42 20.72 6.58
N ALA A 292 15.75 19.60 5.93
CA ALA A 292 15.43 19.41 4.52
C ALA A 292 13.91 19.38 4.26
N PHE A 293 13.13 18.75 5.15
CA PHE A 293 11.67 18.78 5.07
C PHE A 293 11.14 20.21 5.22
N ASP A 294 11.64 20.95 6.21
CA ASP A 294 11.24 22.34 6.46
C ASP A 294 11.51 23.24 5.24
N LYS A 295 12.67 23.06 4.59
CA LYS A 295 12.99 23.75 3.33
C LYS A 295 12.02 23.38 2.21
N ALA A 296 11.90 22.10 1.87
CA ALA A 296 11.04 21.65 0.77
C ALA A 296 9.56 22.02 1.00
N ALA A 297 9.09 21.94 2.24
CA ALA A 297 7.75 22.30 2.64
C ALA A 297 7.52 23.81 2.59
N SER A 298 8.46 24.62 3.11
CA SER A 298 8.37 26.10 3.08
C SER A 298 8.39 26.63 1.65
N ASP A 299 9.29 26.10 0.80
CA ASP A 299 9.37 26.45 -0.63
C ASP A 299 8.04 26.14 -1.37
N ALA A 300 7.28 25.14 -0.88
CA ALA A 300 5.97 24.76 -1.39
C ALA A 300 4.79 25.43 -0.65
N GLY A 301 5.04 26.36 0.27
CA GLY A 301 4.01 27.07 1.04
C GLY A 301 3.23 26.17 2.00
N ARG A 302 3.88 25.18 2.62
CA ARG A 302 3.26 24.23 3.55
C ARG A 302 3.55 24.61 5.00
N GLU A 303 2.53 24.53 5.83
CA GLU A 303 2.60 24.84 7.26
C GLU A 303 2.68 23.60 8.15
N ARG A 304 2.29 22.43 7.62
CA ARG A 304 2.22 21.17 8.36
C ARG A 304 2.74 20.01 7.53
N GLY A 305 3.41 19.09 8.20
CA GLY A 305 3.80 17.81 7.65
C GLY A 305 2.99 16.65 8.21
N PHE A 306 2.89 15.58 7.44
CA PHE A 306 2.17 14.38 7.80
C PHE A 306 2.86 13.11 7.27
N ILE A 307 2.88 12.08 8.10
CA ILE A 307 3.34 10.72 7.76
C ILE A 307 2.44 9.71 8.47
N TRP A 308 2.32 8.51 7.93
CA TRP A 308 1.80 7.35 8.66
C TRP A 308 2.62 6.10 8.37
N GLY A 309 2.29 5.02 9.07
CA GLY A 309 2.96 3.72 8.86
C GLY A 309 4.20 3.54 9.73
N LEU A 310 4.48 4.48 10.63
CA LEU A 310 5.52 4.35 11.64
C LEU A 310 4.93 3.78 12.93
N ASP A 311 5.69 2.90 13.57
CA ASP A 311 5.40 2.47 14.93
C ASP A 311 5.47 3.69 15.88
N PRO A 312 4.40 4.02 16.63
CA PRO A 312 4.37 5.13 17.59
C PRO A 312 5.46 5.12 18.65
N PHE A 313 6.08 3.96 18.87
CA PHE A 313 7.12 3.71 19.87
C PHE A 313 8.51 3.56 19.24
N SER A 314 8.66 3.77 17.93
CA SER A 314 9.95 3.72 17.26
C SER A 314 10.86 4.88 17.67
N GLU A 315 12.17 4.65 17.63
CA GLU A 315 13.19 5.65 17.94
C GLU A 315 13.06 6.91 17.08
N ILE A 316 12.62 6.77 15.83
CA ILE A 316 12.44 7.92 14.93
C ILE A 316 11.23 8.78 15.32
N VAL A 317 10.14 8.17 15.82
CA VAL A 317 8.98 8.90 16.33
C VAL A 317 9.34 9.62 17.63
N GLU A 318 10.11 8.98 18.52
CA GLU A 318 10.64 9.61 19.72
C GLU A 318 11.60 10.77 19.38
N ALA A 319 12.49 10.58 18.39
CA ALA A 319 13.36 11.65 17.90
C ALA A 319 12.56 12.84 17.35
N TRP A 320 11.39 12.59 16.75
CA TRP A 320 10.46 13.63 16.30
C TRP A 320 9.86 14.41 17.47
N LYS A 321 9.33 13.71 18.48
CA LYS A 321 8.72 14.31 19.67
C LYS A 321 9.71 15.16 20.46
N ASN A 322 10.98 14.76 20.48
CA ASN A 322 12.05 15.43 21.21
C ASN A 322 12.64 16.66 20.48
N GLN A 323 12.12 17.03 19.31
CA GLN A 323 12.60 18.22 18.58
C GLN A 323 12.19 19.52 19.28
N PRO A 324 13.14 20.40 19.67
CA PRO A 324 12.83 21.62 20.39
C PRO A 324 11.87 22.54 19.64
N GLY A 325 10.85 23.02 20.36
CA GLY A 325 9.88 23.99 19.86
C GLY A 325 9.07 23.49 18.66
N ARG A 326 8.81 22.18 18.56
CA ARG A 326 7.91 21.61 17.57
C ARG A 326 6.84 20.79 18.28
N GLU A 327 5.58 21.13 18.02
CA GLU A 327 4.47 20.28 18.46
C GLU A 327 4.32 19.10 17.51
N VAL A 328 4.28 17.90 18.09
CA VAL A 328 4.15 16.64 17.36
C VAL A 328 2.94 15.90 17.90
N GLU A 329 2.03 15.56 16.99
CA GLU A 329 0.83 14.80 17.30
C GLU A 329 0.95 13.40 16.70
N VAL A 330 0.90 12.37 17.55
CA VAL A 330 0.84 10.97 17.10
C VAL A 330 -0.51 10.38 17.50
N LYS A 331 -1.32 10.00 16.52
CA LYS A 331 -2.64 9.41 16.75
C LYS A 331 -2.96 8.36 15.70
N LYS A 332 -3.79 7.38 16.06
CA LYS A 332 -4.39 6.48 15.07
C LYS A 332 -5.19 7.30 14.05
N ARG A 333 -5.06 6.97 12.77
CA ARG A 333 -5.85 7.61 11.69
C ARG A 333 -7.35 7.33 11.89
N ALA A 334 -8.19 8.24 11.39
CA ALA A 334 -9.64 8.18 11.61
C ALA A 334 -10.29 6.91 11.02
N GLU A 335 -11.31 6.39 11.70
CA GLU A 335 -12.06 5.22 11.21
C GLU A 335 -12.78 5.51 9.88
N ALA A 336 -13.37 6.70 9.74
CA ALA A 336 -13.99 7.13 8.49
C ALA A 336 -13.06 8.07 7.74
N LYS A 337 -12.87 7.83 6.43
CA LYS A 337 -12.03 8.64 5.53
C LYS A 337 -10.56 8.80 5.97
N GLY A 338 -10.07 7.93 6.85
CA GLY A 338 -8.69 7.97 7.31
C GLY A 338 -7.74 7.12 6.49
N GLY A 339 -8.23 6.43 5.46
CA GLY A 339 -7.46 5.53 4.62
C GLY A 339 -6.73 4.43 5.40
N LEU A 340 -7.41 3.76 6.33
CA LEU A 340 -6.80 2.73 7.18
C LEU A 340 -6.29 1.55 6.34
N MET A 341 -5.01 1.24 6.43
CA MET A 341 -4.41 0.11 5.74
C MET A 341 -4.77 -1.20 6.44
N GLY A 342 -5.55 -2.03 5.74
CA GLY A 342 -5.82 -3.40 6.11
C GLY A 342 -4.94 -4.35 5.30
N THR A 343 -4.43 -5.40 5.93
CA THR A 343 -3.55 -6.39 5.28
C THR A 343 -4.05 -7.80 5.49
N VAL A 344 -3.75 -8.70 4.56
CA VAL A 344 -4.02 -10.13 4.67
C VAL A 344 -2.85 -10.93 4.14
N TYR A 345 -2.51 -12.01 4.82
CA TYR A 345 -1.52 -12.99 4.38
C TYR A 345 -2.20 -14.24 3.82
N TYR A 346 -1.72 -14.73 2.69
CA TYR A 346 -2.26 -15.89 1.98
C TYR A 346 -1.40 -17.15 2.16
N GLY A 347 -0.87 -17.34 3.37
CA GLY A 347 -0.28 -18.63 3.78
C GLY A 347 -1.31 -19.71 4.04
N GLU A 348 -0.80 -20.87 4.45
CA GLU A 348 -1.58 -22.05 4.79
C GLU A 348 -2.61 -21.77 5.88
N GLU A 349 -3.63 -22.62 5.96
CA GLU A 349 -4.66 -22.50 6.99
C GLU A 349 -4.03 -22.50 8.40
N GLY A 350 -4.46 -21.57 9.25
CA GLY A 350 -3.90 -21.36 10.58
C GLY A 350 -2.59 -20.58 10.64
N GLN A 351 -1.94 -20.30 9.50
CA GLN A 351 -0.75 -19.44 9.47
C GLN A 351 -1.15 -17.96 9.51
N GLU A 352 -0.67 -17.25 10.52
CA GLU A 352 -0.74 -15.81 10.57
C GLU A 352 0.44 -15.18 9.82
N GLY A 353 0.21 -13.98 9.30
CA GLY A 353 1.28 -13.19 8.74
C GLY A 353 0.93 -11.71 8.67
N ARG A 354 1.97 -10.88 8.67
CA ARG A 354 1.86 -9.42 8.66
C ARG A 354 2.72 -8.82 7.57
N MET A 355 2.31 -7.64 7.10
CA MET A 355 3.12 -6.84 6.20
C MET A 355 4.28 -6.19 6.96
N LEU A 356 5.45 -6.12 6.35
CA LEU A 356 6.67 -5.59 6.96
C LEU A 356 6.64 -4.05 7.04
N ASP A 357 6.09 -3.39 6.03
CA ASP A 357 5.98 -1.95 5.91
C ASP A 357 4.51 -1.53 5.79
N GLY A 358 4.15 -0.38 6.36
CA GLY A 358 2.83 0.23 6.23
C GLY A 358 2.88 1.71 5.88
N GLN A 359 4.03 2.19 5.42
CA GLN A 359 4.24 3.57 5.03
C GLN A 359 3.38 3.98 3.82
N MET A 360 3.27 5.29 3.61
CA MET A 360 2.34 5.89 2.66
C MET A 360 2.65 5.56 1.20
N TRP A 361 3.86 5.14 0.84
CA TRP A 361 4.20 4.77 -0.53
C TRP A 361 3.36 3.62 -1.11
N HIS A 362 2.70 2.81 -0.27
CA HIS A 362 1.72 1.83 -0.73
C HIS A 362 0.42 2.47 -1.24
N TRP A 363 0.09 3.71 -0.88
CA TRP A 363 -1.23 4.30 -1.16
C TRP A 363 -1.48 4.52 -2.66
N LEU A 364 -2.69 4.15 -3.12
CA LEU A 364 -3.14 4.19 -4.53
C LEU A 364 -4.35 5.08 -4.77
#